data_AF-A0A1I3ILT0-F1
#
_entry.id   AF-A0A1I3ILT0-F1
#
_cell.length_a   1.000
_cell.length_b   1.000
_cell.length_c   1.000
_cell.angle_alpha   90.00
_cell.angle_beta   90.00
_cell.angle_gamma   90.00
#
_symmetry.space_group_name_H-M   'P 1'
#
loop_
_entity.id
_entity.type
_entity.pdbx_description
1 polymer ?
#
loop_
_entity_poly.entity_id
_entity_poly.type
_entity_poly.pdbx_seq_one_letter_code
_entity_poly.pdbx_strand_id
1 'polypeptide(L)' 'MWQRQHDVDDFARMERMCRDMAVDSTFPLERAGLLEMAENYRAAGEQARWETGPTAGPKGEASRH' A
#
# COMPACT_ATOMS: atom_id res chain seq x y z
N MET A 1 -2.14 -6.39 -15.83
CA MET A 1 -1.76 -7.14 -14.61
C MET A 1 -0.33 -6.81 -14.17
N TRP A 2 0.66 -6.80 -15.08
CA TRP A 2 2.06 -6.45 -14.75
C TRP A 2 2.28 -5.08 -14.09
N GLN A 3 1.59 -4.03 -14.54
CA GLN A 3 1.71 -2.69 -13.94
C GLN A 3 1.31 -2.69 -12.44
N ARG A 4 0.20 -3.37 -12.09
CA ARG A 4 -0.30 -3.38 -10.70
C ARG A 4 0.56 -4.21 -9.75
N GLN A 5 1.17 -5.29 -10.22
CA GLN A 5 2.10 -6.06 -9.40
C GLN A 5 3.37 -5.25 -9.12
N HIS A 6 3.84 -4.50 -10.12
CA HIS A 6 4.94 -3.54 -9.97
C HIS A 6 4.60 -2.45 -8.94
N ASP A 7 3.38 -1.89 -8.98
CA ASP A 7 2.94 -0.88 -8.00
C ASP A 7 2.95 -1.44 -6.57
N VAL A 8 2.47 -2.68 -6.37
CA VAL A 8 2.50 -3.36 -5.07
C VAL A 8 3.93 -3.59 -4.57
N ASP A 9 4.84 -3.98 -5.46
CA ASP A 9 6.24 -4.22 -5.12
C ASP A 9 6.98 -2.91 -4.83
N ASP A 10 6.63 -1.83 -5.53
CA ASP A 10 7.12 -0.48 -5.26
C ASP A 10 6.66 0.02 -3.89
N PHE A 11 5.40 -0.16 -3.52
CA PHE A 11 4.93 0.18 -2.17
C PHE A 11 5.70 -0.60 -1.08
N ALA A 12 5.91 -1.90 -1.28
CA ALA A 12 6.69 -2.72 -0.34
C ALA A 12 8.17 -2.29 -0.26
N ARG A 13 8.74 -1.82 -1.38
CA ARG A 13 10.09 -1.25 -1.41
C ARG A 13 10.17 0.07 -0.65
N MET A 14 9.21 0.96 -0.85
CA MET A 14 9.14 2.25 -0.16
C MET A 14 8.92 2.10 1.35
N GLU A 15 8.07 1.16 1.77
CA GLU A 15 7.89 0.78 3.18
C GLU A 15 9.22 0.39 3.84
N ARG A 16 9.96 -0.54 3.21
CA ARG A 16 11.25 -1.00 3.72
C ARG A 16 12.26 0.15 3.83
N MET A 17 12.38 0.97 2.79
CA MET A 17 13.30 2.10 2.79
C MET A 17 12.99 3.08 3.94
N CYS A 18 11.72 3.36 4.21
CA CYS A 18 11.32 4.22 5.33
C CYS A 18 11.69 3.61 6.69
N ARG A 19 11.52 2.30 6.86
CA ARG A 19 11.93 1.61 8.09
C ARG A 19 13.44 1.60 8.28
N ASP A 20 14.20 1.36 7.22
CA ASP A 20 15.66 1.36 7.28
C ASP A 20 16.18 2.76 7.69
N MET A 21 15.64 3.82 7.06
CA MET A 21 15.96 5.20 7.46
C MET A 21 15.51 5.52 8.90
N ALA A 22 14.39 4.96 9.36
CA ALA A 22 13.93 5.16 10.73
C ALA A 22 14.85 4.51 11.77
N VAL A 23 15.45 3.36 11.43
CA VAL A 23 16.45 2.68 12.28
C VAL A 23 17.70 3.54 12.41
N ASP A 24 18.15 4.17 11.33
CA ASP A 24 19.36 4.99 11.29
C ASP A 24 19.15 6.42 11.84
N SER A 25 17.90 6.89 11.93
CA SER A 25 17.61 8.25 12.40
C SER A 25 17.85 8.42 13.90
N THR A 26 18.65 9.42 14.24
CA THR A 26 18.90 9.84 15.64
C THR A 26 17.86 10.83 16.15
N PHE A 27 17.00 11.37 15.28
CA PHE A 27 16.01 12.39 15.64
C PHE A 27 14.65 11.73 15.89
N PRO A 28 14.10 11.81 17.12
CA PRO A 28 12.87 11.09 17.46
C PRO A 28 11.66 11.46 16.59
N LEU A 29 11.54 12.73 16.19
CA LEU A 29 10.45 13.21 15.34
C LEU A 29 10.59 12.72 13.89
N GLU A 30 11.81 12.73 13.34
CA GLU A 30 12.08 12.20 12.00
C GLU A 30 11.82 10.69 11.96
N ARG A 31 12.30 9.94 12.96
CA ARG A 31 12.00 8.52 13.11
C ARG A 31 10.50 8.25 13.14
N ALA A 32 9.74 9.03 13.92
CA ALA A 32 8.29 8.87 14.00
C ALA A 32 7.61 9.12 12.63
N GLY A 33 8.01 10.19 11.92
CA GLY A 33 7.48 10.48 10.59
C GLY A 33 7.83 9.40 9.56
N LEU A 34 9.04 8.84 9.60
CA LEU A 34 9.45 7.73 8.74
C LEU A 34 8.64 6.46 9.00
N LEU A 35 8.36 6.15 10.27
CA LEU A 35 7.51 5.00 10.62
C LEU A 35 6.06 5.21 10.18
N GLU A 36 5.52 6.42 10.31
CA GLU A 36 4.19 6.77 9.80
C GLU A 36 4.12 6.60 8.26
N MET A 37 5.13 7.09 7.54
CA MET A 37 5.20 6.88 6.09
C MET A 37 5.29 5.40 5.72
N ALA A 38 6.07 4.60 6.46
CA ALA A 38 6.15 3.15 6.22
C ALA A 38 4.78 2.47 6.38
N GLU A 39 4.03 2.82 7.42
CA GLU A 39 2.66 2.30 7.62
C GLU A 39 1.72 2.74 6.47
N ASN A 40 1.84 3.98 5.99
CA ASN A 40 1.06 4.46 4.85
C ASN A 40 1.36 3.68 3.56
N TYR A 41 2.64 3.38 3.29
CA TYR A 41 3.03 2.56 2.15
C TYR A 41 2.53 1.12 2.27
N ARG A 42 2.56 0.53 3.47
CA ARG A 42 1.98 -0.80 3.72
C ARG A 42 0.49 -0.80 3.40
N ALA A 43 -0.26 0.18 3.92
CA ALA A 43 -1.70 0.30 3.68
C ALA A 43 -2.03 0.52 2.18
N ALA A 44 -1.23 1.31 1.47
CA ALA A 44 -1.38 1.51 0.03
C ALA A 44 -1.13 0.21 -0.77
N GLY A 45 -0.09 -0.55 -0.40
CA GLY A 45 0.20 -1.86 -1.00
C GLY A 45 -0.91 -2.89 -0.75
N GLU A 46 -1.51 -2.89 0.44
CA GLU A 46 -2.68 -3.74 0.76
C GLU A 46 -3.90 -3.35 -0.07
N GLN A 47 -4.21 -2.06 -0.19
CA GLN A 47 -5.31 -1.58 -1.04
C GLN A 47 -5.10 -1.96 -2.51
N ALA A 48 -3.90 -1.72 -3.04
CA ALA A 48 -3.54 -2.11 -4.40
C ALA A 48 -3.66 -3.62 -4.63
N ARG A 49 -3.37 -4.44 -3.62
CA ARG A 49 -3.59 -5.91 -3.67
C ARG A 49 -5.08 -6.28 -3.68
N TRP A 50 -5.93 -5.62 -2.90
CA TRP A 50 -7.37 -5.91 -2.89
C TRP A 50 -8.06 -5.57 -4.20
N GLU A 51 -7.62 -4.50 -4.88
CA GLU A 51 -8.05 -4.17 -6.24
C GLU A 51 -7.60 -5.20 -7.31
N THR A 52 -6.78 -6.20 -6.93
CA THR A 52 -6.33 -7.31 -7.78
C THR A 52 -6.99 -8.67 -7.47
N GLY A 53 -7.81 -8.77 -6.41
CA GLY A 53 -8.64 -9.95 -6.16
C GLY A 53 -9.74 -10.11 -7.23
N PRO A 54 -10.28 -11.33 -7.48
CA PRO A 54 -11.40 -11.51 -8.38
C PRO A 54 -12.53 -10.63 -7.87
N THR A 55 -12.86 -9.61 -8.65
CA THR A 55 -13.90 -8.64 -8.36
C THR A 55 -15.13 -9.40 -7.86
N ALA A 56 -15.58 -9.12 -6.64
CA ALA A 56 -17.00 -9.21 -6.36
C ALA A 56 -17.66 -8.38 -7.47
N GLY A 57 -18.25 -9.08 -8.45
CA GLY A 57 -18.82 -8.46 -9.62
C GLY A 57 -19.81 -7.38 -9.19
N PRO A 58 -20.03 -6.34 -10.01
CA PRO A 58 -21.12 -5.43 -9.75
C PRO A 58 -22.37 -6.30 -9.61
N LYS A 59 -23.02 -6.27 -8.43
CA LYS A 59 -24.36 -6.83 -8.28
C LYS A 59 -25.16 -6.19 -9.41
N GLY A 60 -25.52 -7.03 -10.37
CA GLY A 60 -26.22 -6.62 -11.57
C GLY A 60 -27.41 -5.76 -11.19
N GLU A 61 -27.66 -4.80 -12.06
CA GLU A 61 -28.94 -4.11 -12.20
C GLU A 61 -30.08 -4.95 -11.62
N ALA A 62 -30.61 -4.50 -10.49
CA ALA A 62 -31.94 -4.89 -10.08
C ALA A 62 -32.90 -4.32 -11.12
N SER A 63 -33.27 -5.20 -12.06
CA SER A 63 -34.54 -5.28 -12.76
C SER A 63 -35.10 -3.99 -13.36
N ARG A 64 -35.00 -3.87 -14.69
CA ARG A 64 -36.18 -3.52 -15.48
C ARG A 64 -37.10 -4.74 -15.51
N HIS A 65 -38.32 -4.60 -15.02
CA HIS A 65 -39.56 -5.03 -15.68
C HIS A 65 -40.76 -4.37 -15.00
#